data_AF-A0A8I0MX14-F1
#
_entry.id   AF-A0A8I0MX14-F1
#
_cell.length_a   1.000
_cell.length_b   1.000
_cell.length_c   1.000
_cell.angle_alpha   90.00
_cell.angle_beta   90.00
_cell.angle_gamma   90.00
#
_symmetry.space_group_name_H-M   'P 1'
#
loop_
_entity.id
_entity.type
_entity.pdbx_description
1 polymer ?
#
loop_
_entity_poly.entity_id
_entity_poly.type
_entity_poly.pdbx_seq_one_letter_code
_entity_poly.pdbx_strand_id
1 'polypeptide(L)'
;MALEQDIANLIEASNDLTATVDNKIQDITAKLDAKRAEVDARLQAKEQAVDAKIASFQRALPLAPNALSDTKHFNNICADVPNGTAVDVLTAHAEPWASFFYRGTEGSGTITKLSLSQLSEFGLTPNEDLLRRGLGAKYPHHESYSGSQYKVLLMDVVLNKGRDDKPTEGNLFLLNQGGERYIGWSKGEFLTQASCWVNVLEQTGTLRFYPSQNRSALISVESSDVGKGWQYKSSRRTGWGGYHQPLFKGLGSMKVAIALPYVGTGDHGNNMIWADSVGHPYTHVGPTLNEGA
;
A
#
# COMPACT_ATOMS: atom_id res chain seq x y z
N MET A 1 44.16 38.96 72.38
CA MET A 1 44.59 37.56 72.27
C MET A 1 43.43 36.56 72.26
N ALA A 2 42.55 36.45 73.27
CA ALA A 2 41.43 35.47 73.23
C ALA A 2 40.42 35.76 72.10
N LEU A 3 40.00 37.02 71.94
CA LEU A 3 39.04 37.44 70.90
C LEU A 3 39.58 37.25 69.47
N GLU A 4 40.89 37.46 69.26
CA GLU A 4 41.55 37.29 67.97
C GLU A 4 41.63 35.80 67.58
N GLN A 5 41.85 34.92 68.56
CA GLN A 5 41.80 33.47 68.37
C GLN A 5 40.38 32.99 68.03
N ASP A 6 39.36 33.52 68.71
CA ASP A 6 37.95 33.17 68.44
C ASP A 6 37.53 33.61 67.03
N ILE A 7 37.96 34.79 66.58
CA ILE A 7 37.74 35.27 65.21
C ILE A 7 38.44 34.36 64.19
N ALA A 8 39.68 33.94 64.44
CA ALA A 8 40.39 33.02 63.55
C ALA A 8 39.68 31.66 63.44
N ASN A 9 39.24 31.10 64.58
CA ASN A 9 38.50 29.84 64.63
C ASN A 9 37.15 29.94 63.88
N LEU A 10 36.46 31.08 63.97
CA LEU A 10 35.21 31.33 63.23
C LEU A 10 35.44 31.41 61.71
N ILE A 11 36.52 32.05 61.28
CA ILE A 11 36.88 32.13 59.85
C ILE A 11 37.21 30.74 59.31
N GLU A 12 37.98 29.94 60.05
CA GLU A 12 38.30 28.55 59.69
C GLU A 12 37.03 27.70 59.56
N ALA A 13 36.16 27.72 60.58
CA ALA A 13 34.88 27.00 60.55
C ALA A 13 33.97 27.46 59.40
N SER A 14 33.97 28.75 59.06
CA SER A 14 33.21 29.30 57.94
C SER A 14 33.75 28.82 56.58
N ASN A 15 35.07 28.73 56.44
CA ASN A 15 35.71 28.22 55.22
C ASN A 15 35.44 26.71 55.06
N ASP A 16 35.53 25.94 56.14
CA ASP A 16 35.21 24.51 56.15
C ASP A 16 33.74 24.24 55.81
N LEU A 17 32.83 25.06 56.34
CA LEU A 17 31.41 24.97 56.00
C LEU A 17 31.17 25.29 54.52
N THR A 18 31.82 26.32 53.99
CA THR A 18 31.71 26.70 52.58
C THR A 18 32.18 25.57 51.67
N ALA A 19 33.36 25.01 51.96
CA ALA A 19 33.90 23.86 51.21
C ALA A 19 32.98 22.62 51.30
N THR A 20 32.40 22.36 52.48
CA THR A 20 31.45 21.27 52.67
C THR A 20 30.18 21.45 51.85
N VAL A 21 29.65 22.68 51.80
CA VAL A 21 28.45 23.01 51.02
C VAL A 21 28.74 22.90 49.52
N ASP A 22 29.87 23.43 49.04
CA ASP A 22 30.25 23.34 47.63
C ASP A 22 30.40 21.89 47.17
N ASN A 23 31.07 21.05 47.96
CA ASN A 23 31.20 19.62 47.67
C ASN A 23 29.82 18.94 47.60
N LYS A 24 28.92 19.26 48.53
CA LYS A 24 27.55 18.71 48.50
C LYS A 24 26.75 19.18 47.29
N ILE A 25 26.92 20.43 46.86
CA ILE A 25 26.26 20.97 45.66
C ILE A 25 26.78 20.23 44.41
N GLN A 26 28.09 20.02 44.31
CA GLN A 26 28.69 19.26 43.20
C GLN A 26 28.18 17.81 43.18
N ASP A 27 28.15 17.13 44.32
CA ASP A 27 27.62 15.77 44.44
C ASP A 27 26.15 15.68 44.05
N ILE A 28 25.32 16.63 44.50
CA ILE A 28 23.90 16.69 44.15
C ILE A 28 23.72 16.93 42.66
N THR A 29 24.49 17.85 42.08
CA THR A 29 24.43 18.17 40.64
C THR A 29 24.81 16.95 39.81
N ALA A 30 25.90 16.26 40.15
CA ALA A 30 26.33 15.05 39.47
C ALA A 30 25.27 13.93 39.56
N LYS A 31 24.65 13.75 40.73
CA LYS A 31 23.56 12.78 40.91
C LYS A 31 22.32 13.14 40.10
N LEU A 32 21.98 14.42 40.03
CA LEU A 32 20.83 14.91 39.26
C LEU A 32 21.04 14.69 37.77
N ASP A 33 22.22 15.02 37.24
CA ASP A 33 22.56 14.82 35.83
C ASP A 33 22.57 13.34 35.46
N ALA A 34 23.15 12.48 36.32
CA ALA A 34 23.11 11.03 36.13
C ALA A 34 21.66 10.50 36.11
N LYS A 35 20.80 10.99 37.02
CA LYS A 35 19.38 10.59 37.04
C LYS A 35 18.60 11.12 35.86
N ARG A 36 18.90 12.32 35.37
CA ARG A 36 18.30 12.87 34.15
C ARG A 36 18.65 12.00 32.95
N ALA A 37 19.92 11.67 32.76
CA ALA A 37 20.36 10.80 31.68
C ALA A 37 19.71 9.40 31.75
N GLU A 38 19.58 8.83 32.96
CA GLU A 38 18.87 7.56 33.16
C GLU A 38 17.39 7.66 32.76
N VAL A 39 16.70 8.73 33.15
CA VAL A 39 15.28 8.95 32.80
C VAL A 39 15.11 9.15 31.30
N ASP A 40 15.95 9.96 30.67
CA ASP A 40 15.90 10.22 29.22
C ASP A 40 16.12 8.92 28.43
N ALA A 41 17.10 8.10 28.83
CA ALA A 41 17.34 6.80 28.21
C ALA A 41 16.16 5.84 28.38
N ARG A 42 15.54 5.82 29.58
CA ARG A 42 14.34 4.99 29.84
C ARG A 42 13.14 5.47 29.04
N LEU A 43 12.95 6.78 28.88
CA LEU A 43 11.86 7.36 28.10
C LEU A 43 12.02 6.97 26.62
N GLN A 44 13.22 7.17 26.06
CA GLN A 44 13.52 6.82 24.68
C GLN A 44 13.30 5.31 24.41
N ALA A 45 13.75 4.44 25.32
CA ALA A 45 13.53 3.00 25.20
C ALA A 45 12.03 2.63 25.25
N LYS A 46 11.23 3.36 26.05
CA LYS A 46 9.78 3.15 26.12
C LYS A 46 9.07 3.63 24.86
N GLU A 47 9.46 4.78 24.31
CA GLU A 47 8.93 5.29 23.04
C GLU A 47 9.18 4.28 21.90
N GLN A 48 10.42 3.79 21.76
CA GLN A 48 10.77 2.76 20.77
C GLN A 48 9.97 1.46 20.96
N ALA A 49 9.75 1.03 22.20
CA ALA A 49 8.96 -0.17 22.49
C ALA A 49 7.47 0.02 22.13
N VAL A 50 6.92 1.21 22.34
CA VAL A 50 5.54 1.55 21.95
C VAL A 50 5.41 1.58 20.43
N ASP A 51 6.33 2.24 19.72
CA ASP A 51 6.34 2.28 18.25
C ASP A 51 6.41 0.88 17.63
N ALA A 52 7.28 0.02 18.18
CA ALA A 52 7.38 -1.37 17.74
C ALA A 52 6.07 -2.15 17.96
N LYS A 53 5.38 -1.90 19.08
CA LYS A 53 4.10 -2.54 19.39
C LYS A 53 2.98 -2.04 18.46
N ILE A 54 2.92 -0.75 18.15
CA ILE A 54 1.98 -0.17 17.19
C ILE A 54 2.21 -0.80 15.79
N ALA A 55 3.47 -0.85 15.33
CA ALA A 55 3.81 -1.48 14.05
C ALA A 55 3.49 -2.98 14.01
N SER A 56 3.54 -3.67 15.15
CA SER A 56 3.09 -5.06 15.27
C SER A 56 1.57 -5.18 15.17
N PHE A 57 0.82 -4.32 15.87
CA PHE A 57 -0.64 -4.32 15.80
C PHE A 57 -1.17 -3.98 14.40
N GLN A 58 -0.56 -3.03 13.70
CA GLN A 58 -0.94 -2.67 12.33
C GLN A 58 -0.82 -3.84 11.35
N ARG A 59 0.21 -4.69 11.52
CA ARG A 59 0.40 -5.93 10.74
C ARG A 59 -0.54 -7.05 11.17
N ALA A 60 -0.99 -7.02 12.42
CA ALA A 60 -1.90 -7.98 13.01
C ALA A 60 -3.38 -7.67 12.72
N LEU A 61 -3.71 -6.53 12.10
CA LEU A 61 -5.10 -6.30 11.69
C LEU A 61 -5.54 -7.40 10.71
N PRO A 62 -6.72 -8.01 10.90
CA PRO A 62 -7.20 -9.07 10.02
C PRO A 62 -7.24 -8.58 8.56
N LEU A 63 -7.09 -9.51 7.61
CA LEU A 63 -7.24 -9.21 6.19
C LEU A 63 -8.60 -8.56 5.98
N ALA A 64 -8.60 -7.25 5.70
CA ALA A 64 -9.83 -6.54 5.44
C ALA A 64 -10.43 -7.05 4.13
N PRO A 65 -11.76 -7.13 4.01
CA PRO A 65 -12.40 -7.40 2.73
C PRO A 65 -11.93 -6.40 1.67
N ASN A 66 -11.90 -6.82 0.42
CA ASN A 66 -11.63 -5.90 -0.68
C ASN A 66 -12.70 -4.80 -0.69
N ALA A 67 -12.27 -3.56 -0.59
CA ALA A 67 -13.13 -2.37 -0.67
C ALA A 67 -13.57 -2.06 -2.12
N LEU A 68 -13.08 -2.83 -3.09
CA LEU A 68 -13.53 -2.80 -4.47
C LEU A 68 -14.52 -3.94 -4.74
N SER A 69 -15.60 -3.63 -5.44
CA SER A 69 -16.59 -4.61 -5.87
C SER A 69 -16.17 -5.28 -7.18
N ASP A 70 -16.57 -6.54 -7.40
CA ASP A 70 -16.46 -7.22 -8.71
C ASP A 70 -15.03 -7.30 -9.31
N THR A 71 -13.99 -7.25 -8.48
CA THR A 71 -12.58 -7.24 -8.92
C THR A 71 -11.99 -8.61 -9.23
N LYS A 72 -12.71 -9.68 -8.88
CA LYS A 72 -12.31 -11.05 -9.23
C LYS A 72 -12.76 -11.45 -10.62
N HIS A 73 -14.01 -11.15 -10.97
CA HIS A 73 -14.64 -11.66 -12.18
C HIS A 73 -14.92 -10.60 -13.23
N PHE A 74 -15.00 -9.32 -12.84
CA PHE A 74 -15.34 -8.23 -13.74
C PHE A 74 -16.63 -8.55 -14.53
N ASN A 75 -17.66 -9.01 -13.81
CA ASN A 75 -18.94 -9.43 -14.38
C ASN A 75 -19.54 -8.33 -15.25
N ASN A 76 -19.42 -7.08 -14.82
CA ASN A 76 -20.01 -5.91 -15.49
C ASN A 76 -19.05 -5.21 -16.46
N ILE A 77 -17.97 -5.89 -16.88
CA ILE A 77 -17.05 -5.40 -17.92
C ILE A 77 -17.07 -6.37 -19.09
N CYS A 78 -17.30 -5.88 -20.31
CA CYS A 78 -17.48 -6.70 -21.52
C CYS A 78 -18.51 -7.83 -21.27
N ALA A 79 -19.64 -7.51 -20.61
CA ALA A 79 -20.62 -8.50 -20.16
C ALA A 79 -21.36 -9.15 -21.34
N ASP A 80 -21.65 -8.37 -22.37
CA ASP A 80 -22.49 -8.77 -23.50
C ASP A 80 -21.72 -9.38 -24.68
N VAL A 81 -20.41 -9.64 -24.50
CA VAL A 81 -19.54 -10.22 -25.53
C VAL A 81 -18.76 -11.43 -24.99
N PRO A 82 -18.35 -12.36 -25.85
CA PRO A 82 -17.47 -13.46 -25.44
C PRO A 82 -16.14 -12.97 -24.84
N ASN A 83 -15.58 -13.74 -23.91
CA ASN A 83 -14.21 -13.48 -23.43
C ASN A 83 -13.23 -13.52 -24.60
N GLY A 84 -12.23 -12.64 -24.61
CA GLY A 84 -11.30 -12.48 -25.73
C GLY A 84 -11.74 -11.46 -26.79
N THR A 85 -12.97 -10.96 -26.72
CA THR A 85 -13.43 -9.86 -27.59
C THR A 85 -12.99 -8.51 -27.03
N ALA A 86 -12.30 -7.72 -27.86
CA ALA A 86 -11.93 -6.35 -27.53
C ALA A 86 -13.15 -5.43 -27.70
N VAL A 87 -13.43 -4.61 -26.69
CA VAL A 87 -14.53 -3.64 -26.67
C VAL A 87 -13.97 -2.26 -26.39
N ASP A 88 -14.56 -1.22 -26.99
CA ASP A 88 -14.18 0.16 -26.71
C ASP A 88 -14.24 0.47 -25.20
N VAL A 89 -13.20 1.11 -24.67
CA VAL A 89 -13.02 1.33 -23.24
C VAL A 89 -14.14 2.16 -22.60
N LEU A 90 -14.81 3.04 -23.36
CA LEU A 90 -15.89 3.86 -22.82
C LEU A 90 -17.22 3.09 -22.75
N THR A 91 -17.40 2.09 -23.61
CA THR A 91 -18.63 1.30 -23.70
C THR A 91 -18.54 -0.07 -23.03
N ALA A 92 -17.33 -0.53 -22.70
CA ALA A 92 -17.09 -1.83 -22.10
C ALA A 92 -17.63 -2.01 -20.67
N HIS A 93 -18.18 -0.98 -20.03
CA HIS A 93 -18.46 -0.96 -18.59
C HIS A 93 -19.94 -0.75 -18.29
N ALA A 94 -20.41 -1.41 -17.22
CA ALA A 94 -21.65 -1.07 -16.51
C ALA A 94 -21.36 -0.85 -15.01
N GLU A 95 -22.33 -0.28 -14.28
CA GLU A 95 -22.21 -0.05 -12.83
C GLU A 95 -21.72 -1.32 -12.10
N PRO A 96 -20.77 -1.22 -11.15
CA PRO A 96 -20.26 0.01 -10.53
C PRO A 96 -19.07 0.64 -11.27
N TRP A 97 -18.70 0.14 -12.45
CA TRP A 97 -17.51 0.56 -13.18
C TRP A 97 -17.81 1.74 -14.10
N ALA A 98 -16.90 2.72 -14.13
CA ALA A 98 -16.96 3.82 -15.08
C ALA A 98 -15.59 4.14 -15.66
N SER A 99 -15.58 4.64 -16.91
CA SER A 99 -14.38 5.06 -17.63
C SER A 99 -14.67 6.33 -18.43
N PHE A 100 -13.71 7.25 -18.49
CA PHE A 100 -13.86 8.51 -19.22
C PHE A 100 -12.50 9.17 -19.49
N PHE A 101 -12.42 9.87 -20.62
CA PHE A 101 -11.33 10.82 -20.90
C PHE A 101 -11.57 12.11 -20.14
N TYR A 102 -10.51 12.67 -19.54
CA TYR A 102 -10.63 13.84 -18.66
C TYR A 102 -10.17 15.12 -19.36
N ARG A 103 -10.97 16.20 -19.21
CA ARG A 103 -10.63 17.59 -19.61
C ARG A 103 -9.99 17.73 -20.98
N GLY A 104 -10.70 17.32 -22.03
CA GLY A 104 -10.25 17.52 -23.41
C GLY A 104 -9.12 16.60 -23.87
N THR A 105 -8.71 15.63 -23.04
CA THR A 105 -7.86 14.51 -23.46
C THR A 105 -8.52 13.79 -24.63
N GLU A 106 -7.75 13.53 -25.69
CA GLU A 106 -8.18 12.69 -26.82
C GLU A 106 -7.30 11.43 -26.90
N GLY A 107 -7.93 10.35 -27.33
CA GLY A 107 -7.32 9.04 -27.41
C GLY A 107 -8.33 7.97 -27.79
N SER A 108 -7.86 6.74 -27.77
CA SER A 108 -8.67 5.54 -27.95
C SER A 108 -8.22 4.47 -26.98
N GLY A 109 -9.08 3.50 -26.71
CA GLY A 109 -8.68 2.34 -25.95
C GLY A 109 -9.67 1.20 -26.06
N THR A 110 -9.18 -0.01 -25.82
CA THR A 110 -10.02 -1.19 -25.72
C THR A 110 -9.76 -1.93 -24.42
N ILE A 111 -10.78 -2.63 -23.95
CA ILE A 111 -10.67 -3.63 -22.88
C ILE A 111 -11.10 -4.98 -23.43
N THR A 112 -10.28 -5.99 -23.16
CA THR A 112 -10.56 -7.39 -23.44
C THR A 112 -10.60 -8.16 -22.12
N LYS A 113 -11.75 -8.75 -21.79
CA LYS A 113 -11.89 -9.65 -20.62
C LYS A 113 -11.47 -11.06 -21.02
N LEU A 114 -10.53 -11.65 -20.29
CA LEU A 114 -9.91 -12.94 -20.61
C LEU A 114 -10.19 -13.97 -19.51
N SER A 115 -10.43 -15.23 -19.91
CA SER A 115 -10.28 -16.37 -19.02
C SER A 115 -8.80 -16.72 -18.83
N LEU A 116 -8.52 -17.50 -17.78
CA LEU A 116 -7.17 -18.01 -17.50
C LEU A 116 -6.62 -18.91 -18.63
N SER A 117 -7.51 -19.60 -19.36
CA SER A 117 -7.13 -20.44 -20.50
C SER A 117 -6.67 -19.65 -21.73
N GLN A 118 -7.13 -18.40 -21.87
CA GLN A 118 -6.81 -17.54 -23.03
C GLN A 118 -5.47 -16.80 -22.86
N LEU A 119 -4.84 -16.82 -21.68
CA LEU A 119 -3.69 -15.95 -21.40
C LEU A 119 -2.53 -16.13 -22.40
N SER A 120 -2.17 -17.37 -22.72
CA SER A 120 -1.06 -17.65 -23.65
C SER A 120 -1.32 -17.14 -25.07
N GLU A 121 -2.56 -17.19 -25.55
CA GLU A 121 -2.95 -16.71 -26.88
C GLU A 121 -2.77 -15.19 -27.03
N PHE A 122 -2.82 -14.46 -25.91
CA PHE A 122 -2.66 -13.01 -25.85
C PHE A 122 -1.26 -12.58 -25.36
N GLY A 123 -0.28 -13.49 -25.37
CA GLY A 123 1.09 -13.19 -24.93
C GLY A 123 1.24 -13.00 -23.41
N LEU A 124 0.24 -13.42 -22.64
CA LEU A 124 0.19 -13.27 -21.17
C LEU A 124 0.55 -14.57 -20.45
N THR A 125 1.48 -15.36 -21.01
CA THR A 125 1.92 -16.63 -20.43
C THR A 125 2.28 -16.47 -18.93
N PRO A 126 1.61 -17.20 -18.02
CA PRO A 126 1.91 -17.12 -16.60
C PRO A 126 3.35 -17.54 -16.29
N ASN A 127 4.06 -16.72 -15.51
CA ASN A 127 5.38 -17.09 -14.97
C ASN A 127 5.22 -17.91 -13.69
N GLU A 128 6.34 -18.44 -13.16
CA GLU A 128 6.32 -19.30 -11.98
C GLU A 128 5.69 -18.64 -10.76
N ASP A 129 5.92 -17.34 -10.53
CA ASP A 129 5.37 -16.66 -9.37
C ASP A 129 3.85 -16.50 -9.47
N LEU A 130 3.33 -16.12 -10.66
CA LEU A 130 1.89 -16.09 -10.90
C LEU A 130 1.29 -17.49 -10.83
N LEU A 131 1.94 -18.51 -11.39
CA LEU A 131 1.46 -19.89 -11.30
C LEU A 131 1.35 -20.35 -9.85
N ARG A 132 2.44 -20.19 -9.08
CA ARG A 132 2.49 -20.68 -7.69
C ARG A 132 1.56 -19.91 -6.77
N ARG A 133 1.53 -18.57 -6.90
CA ARG A 133 0.88 -17.71 -5.91
C ARG A 133 -0.42 -17.08 -6.38
N GLY A 134 -0.67 -17.04 -7.68
CA GLY A 134 -1.81 -16.38 -8.31
C GLY A 134 -2.77 -17.32 -9.05
N LEU A 135 -2.33 -18.49 -9.52
CA LEU A 135 -3.19 -19.45 -10.23
C LEU A 135 -3.36 -20.76 -9.45
N GLY A 136 -2.31 -21.22 -8.75
CA GLY A 136 -2.25 -22.55 -8.18
C GLY A 136 -1.89 -23.62 -9.21
N ALA A 137 -2.07 -24.89 -8.85
CA ALA A 137 -1.77 -26.01 -9.73
C ALA A 137 -2.85 -26.18 -10.82
N LYS A 138 -2.43 -26.32 -12.08
CA LYS A 138 -3.35 -26.69 -13.17
C LYS A 138 -3.85 -28.12 -12.93
N TYR A 139 -5.16 -28.33 -13.00
CA TYR A 139 -5.70 -29.69 -12.89
C TYR A 139 -5.32 -30.50 -14.15
N PRO A 140 -4.80 -31.73 -14.00
CA PRO A 140 -4.37 -32.55 -15.16
C PRO A 140 -5.49 -32.87 -16.16
N HIS A 141 -6.74 -32.82 -15.70
CA HIS A 141 -7.91 -33.25 -16.47
C HIS A 141 -8.92 -32.11 -16.74
N HIS A 142 -8.58 -30.86 -16.41
CA HIS A 142 -9.44 -29.70 -16.64
C HIS A 142 -8.63 -28.50 -17.10
N GLU A 143 -9.26 -27.59 -17.85
CA GLU A 143 -8.68 -26.27 -18.18
C GLU A 143 -8.63 -25.31 -16.98
N SER A 144 -9.07 -25.75 -15.80
CA SER A 144 -9.15 -24.96 -14.58
C SER A 144 -7.90 -25.12 -13.71
N TYR A 145 -7.56 -24.06 -12.97
CA TYR A 145 -6.53 -24.08 -11.95
C TYR A 145 -7.15 -24.29 -10.55
N SER A 146 -6.47 -25.06 -9.70
CA SER A 146 -6.88 -25.28 -8.31
C SER A 146 -6.84 -23.98 -7.52
N GLY A 147 -8.01 -23.53 -7.05
CA GLY A 147 -8.18 -22.32 -6.24
C GLY A 147 -8.34 -21.02 -7.03
N SER A 148 -8.25 -21.03 -8.37
CA SER A 148 -8.27 -19.80 -9.18
C SER A 148 -9.36 -19.80 -10.23
N GLN A 149 -10.40 -19.03 -9.93
CA GLN A 149 -11.46 -18.68 -10.86
C GLN A 149 -11.58 -17.15 -10.89
N TYR A 150 -10.71 -16.48 -11.62
CA TYR A 150 -10.80 -15.02 -11.80
C TYR A 150 -10.61 -14.68 -13.28
N LYS A 151 -10.88 -13.43 -13.63
CA LYS A 151 -10.71 -12.89 -14.98
C LYS A 151 -9.56 -11.91 -15.03
N VAL A 152 -8.99 -11.77 -16.22
CA VAL A 152 -7.93 -10.81 -16.52
C VAL A 152 -8.50 -9.75 -17.44
N LEU A 153 -8.14 -8.49 -17.22
CA LEU A 153 -8.44 -7.40 -18.14
C LEU A 153 -7.17 -7.04 -18.90
N LEU A 154 -7.17 -7.23 -20.21
CA LEU A 154 -6.15 -6.71 -21.11
C LEU A 154 -6.64 -5.38 -21.67
N MET A 155 -5.82 -4.35 -21.51
CA MET A 155 -6.11 -2.99 -21.98
C MET A 155 -5.10 -2.60 -23.04
N ASP A 156 -5.58 -1.99 -24.11
CA ASP A 156 -4.77 -1.44 -25.19
C ASP A 156 -5.22 0.00 -25.40
N VAL A 157 -4.39 0.97 -24.99
CA VAL A 157 -4.75 2.38 -24.86
C VAL A 157 -3.76 3.26 -25.61
N VAL A 158 -4.28 4.28 -26.29
CA VAL A 158 -3.51 5.33 -26.97
C VAL A 158 -4.04 6.69 -26.54
N LEU A 159 -3.18 7.55 -25.99
CA LEU A 159 -3.49 8.96 -25.70
C LEU A 159 -2.66 9.85 -26.63
N ASN A 160 -3.33 10.58 -27.52
CA ASN A 160 -2.67 11.39 -28.56
C ASN A 160 -2.74 12.90 -28.28
N LYS A 161 -3.62 13.35 -27.38
CA LYS A 161 -3.74 14.74 -26.95
C LYS A 161 -3.85 14.83 -25.43
N GLY A 162 -3.09 15.77 -24.86
CA GLY A 162 -3.18 16.04 -23.42
C GLY A 162 -4.44 16.81 -23.04
N ARG A 163 -4.56 17.10 -21.75
CA ARG A 163 -5.66 17.90 -21.21
C ARG A 163 -5.57 19.35 -21.70
N ASP A 164 -6.71 20.04 -21.74
CA ASP A 164 -6.79 21.46 -22.11
C ASP A 164 -5.91 22.35 -21.22
N ASP A 165 -5.80 22.01 -19.93
CA ASP A 165 -4.98 22.71 -18.94
C ASP A 165 -3.53 22.19 -18.85
N LYS A 166 -3.22 21.07 -19.50
CA LYS A 166 -1.89 20.47 -19.53
C LYS A 166 -1.68 19.63 -20.80
N PRO A 167 -1.31 20.26 -21.94
CA PRO A 167 -1.26 19.60 -23.25
C PRO A 167 -0.27 18.43 -23.36
N THR A 168 0.71 18.35 -22.46
CA THR A 168 1.72 17.28 -22.42
C THR A 168 1.27 16.05 -21.63
N GLU A 169 0.07 16.05 -21.05
CA GLU A 169 -0.42 14.99 -20.17
C GLU A 169 -1.90 14.71 -20.43
N GLY A 170 -2.19 13.59 -21.10
CA GLY A 170 -3.55 13.07 -21.26
C GLY A 170 -3.92 12.16 -20.10
N ASN A 171 -5.21 12.14 -19.74
CA ASN A 171 -5.74 11.27 -18.70
C ASN A 171 -6.96 10.48 -19.21
N LEU A 172 -6.86 9.15 -19.15
CA LEU A 172 -7.99 8.24 -19.26
C LEU A 172 -8.20 7.58 -17.90
N PHE A 173 -9.28 7.93 -17.21
CA PHE A 173 -9.68 7.22 -16.01
C PHE A 173 -10.45 5.96 -16.41
N LEU A 174 -10.13 4.83 -15.78
CA LEU A 174 -10.80 3.55 -16.03
C LEU A 174 -11.11 2.82 -14.74
N LEU A 175 -12.06 1.89 -14.78
CA LEU A 175 -12.41 1.03 -13.65
C LEU A 175 -12.72 1.84 -12.38
N ASN A 176 -13.26 3.04 -12.55
CA ASN A 176 -13.54 3.92 -11.42
C ASN A 176 -14.63 3.31 -10.56
N GLN A 177 -14.45 3.36 -9.24
CA GLN A 177 -15.46 2.98 -8.25
C GLN A 177 -15.51 3.96 -7.08
N GLY A 178 -16.72 4.15 -6.54
CA GLY A 178 -16.95 4.92 -5.31
C GLY A 178 -17.65 6.27 -5.53
N GLY A 179 -18.13 6.83 -4.41
CA GLY A 179 -18.99 8.01 -4.36
C GLY A 179 -18.57 9.08 -3.34
N GLU A 180 -17.81 8.71 -2.30
CA GLU A 180 -17.67 9.55 -1.12
C GLU A 180 -16.41 10.43 -1.14
N ARG A 181 -16.60 11.70 -0.81
CA ARG A 181 -15.59 12.77 -0.90
C ARG A 181 -14.62 12.81 0.28
N TYR A 182 -14.79 11.95 1.28
CA TYR A 182 -13.98 12.00 2.49
C TYR A 182 -12.59 11.43 2.23
N ILE A 183 -11.56 12.23 2.51
CA ILE A 183 -10.15 11.86 2.41
C ILE A 183 -9.47 12.12 3.75
N GLY A 184 -8.84 11.08 4.29
CA GLY A 184 -8.05 11.11 5.54
C GLY A 184 -6.59 10.80 5.28
N TRP A 185 -6.02 11.29 4.16
CA TRP A 185 -4.64 11.00 3.80
C TRP A 185 -3.65 11.50 4.85
N SER A 186 -2.70 10.64 5.22
CA SER A 186 -1.69 10.96 6.22
C SER A 186 -2.28 11.32 7.60
N LYS A 187 -3.51 10.86 7.88
CA LYS A 187 -4.17 11.01 9.18
C LYS A 187 -4.41 9.64 9.81
N GLY A 188 -4.20 9.57 11.13
CA GLY A 188 -4.40 8.37 11.94
C GLY A 188 -3.32 7.30 11.76
N GLU A 189 -3.45 6.22 12.51
CA GLU A 189 -2.51 5.09 12.54
C GLU A 189 -2.89 3.98 11.54
N PHE A 190 -3.97 4.15 10.78
CA PHE A 190 -4.45 3.12 9.85
C PHE A 190 -3.67 3.17 8.54
N LEU A 191 -3.18 2.01 8.09
CA LEU A 191 -2.61 1.84 6.77
C LEU A 191 -3.70 1.37 5.80
N THR A 192 -3.56 1.76 4.53
CA THR A 192 -4.24 1.11 3.42
C THR A 192 -3.20 0.46 2.53
N GLN A 193 -3.53 -0.72 2.03
CA GLN A 193 -2.75 -1.42 1.03
C GLN A 193 -3.54 -1.50 -0.27
N ALA A 194 -2.82 -1.33 -1.37
CA ALA A 194 -3.27 -1.71 -2.69
C ALA A 194 -2.39 -2.84 -3.20
N SER A 195 -2.97 -3.75 -3.98
CA SER A 195 -2.20 -4.74 -4.73
C SER A 195 -2.87 -5.08 -6.05
N CYS A 196 -2.06 -5.47 -7.04
CA CYS A 196 -2.53 -5.85 -8.37
C CYS A 196 -1.45 -6.69 -9.07
N TRP A 197 -1.87 -7.73 -9.79
CA TRP A 197 -1.01 -8.37 -10.77
C TRP A 197 -1.05 -7.57 -12.07
N VAL A 198 0.12 -7.29 -12.65
CA VAL A 198 0.27 -6.50 -13.86
C VAL A 198 1.24 -7.17 -14.82
N ASN A 199 0.96 -7.11 -16.12
CA ASN A 199 1.88 -7.52 -17.17
C ASN A 199 1.85 -6.48 -18.30
N VAL A 200 2.97 -5.78 -18.50
CA VAL A 200 3.09 -4.75 -19.54
C VAL A 200 3.71 -5.38 -20.77
N LEU A 201 2.92 -5.43 -21.84
CA LEU A 201 3.33 -6.00 -23.13
C LEU A 201 4.06 -4.94 -23.96
N GLU A 202 3.49 -3.74 -24.02
CA GLU A 202 3.99 -2.66 -24.86
C GLU A 202 3.79 -1.30 -24.16
N GLN A 203 4.72 -0.37 -24.38
CA GLN A 203 4.57 1.01 -23.95
C GLN A 203 5.36 1.92 -24.90
N THR A 204 4.77 3.06 -25.27
CA THR A 204 5.44 4.11 -26.03
C THR A 204 5.15 5.48 -25.43
N GLY A 205 6.05 6.43 -25.67
CA GLY A 205 5.91 7.80 -25.19
C GLY A 205 6.06 7.92 -23.66
N THR A 206 5.26 8.80 -23.07
CA THR A 206 5.27 9.09 -21.63
C THR A 206 4.13 8.41 -20.86
N LEU A 207 3.33 7.58 -21.54
CA LEU A 207 2.15 6.96 -20.96
C LEU A 207 2.51 6.01 -19.81
N ARG A 208 1.85 6.20 -18.68
CA ARG A 208 1.95 5.38 -17.46
C ARG A 208 0.56 4.93 -17.05
N PHE A 209 0.50 3.79 -16.38
CA PHE A 209 -0.75 3.25 -15.85
C PHE A 209 -0.69 3.17 -14.32
N TYR A 210 -1.76 3.61 -13.69
CA TYR A 210 -1.94 3.57 -12.25
C TYR A 210 -3.10 2.62 -11.94
N PRO A 211 -2.87 1.30 -11.74
CA PRO A 211 -3.95 0.35 -11.45
C PRO A 211 -4.61 0.59 -10.10
N SER A 212 -3.98 1.34 -9.20
CA SER A 212 -4.59 1.83 -7.97
C SER A 212 -4.16 3.27 -7.74
N GLN A 213 -5.16 4.14 -7.58
CA GLN A 213 -4.95 5.53 -7.21
C GLN A 213 -6.19 6.08 -6.48
N ASN A 214 -5.91 7.09 -5.65
CA ASN A 214 -6.85 7.94 -4.93
C ASN A 214 -7.73 7.29 -3.88
N ARG A 215 -8.07 5.99 -3.90
CA ARG A 215 -8.77 5.31 -2.77
C ARG A 215 -7.82 4.75 -1.70
N SER A 216 -6.62 4.39 -2.13
CA SER A 216 -5.59 3.72 -1.33
C SER A 216 -4.19 4.11 -1.81
N ALA A 217 -3.19 3.39 -1.32
CA ALA A 217 -1.83 3.49 -1.80
C ALA A 217 -1.74 3.41 -3.33
N LEU A 218 -0.88 4.26 -3.88
CA LEU A 218 -0.68 4.36 -5.32
C LEU A 218 0.21 3.21 -5.80
N ILE A 219 -0.22 2.54 -6.87
CA ILE A 219 0.61 1.63 -7.66
C ILE A 219 0.84 2.28 -9.00
N SER A 220 2.09 2.28 -9.48
CA SER A 220 2.46 2.78 -10.80
C SER A 220 3.11 1.70 -11.66
N VAL A 221 2.79 1.77 -12.93
CA VAL A 221 3.30 0.91 -14.00
C VAL A 221 3.79 1.81 -15.13
N GLU A 222 5.00 1.56 -15.61
CA GLU A 222 5.68 2.44 -16.56
C GLU A 222 6.54 1.65 -17.56
N SER A 223 7.30 2.36 -18.41
CA SER A 223 8.15 1.77 -19.45
C SER A 223 9.16 0.76 -18.91
N SER A 224 9.61 0.92 -17.66
CA SER A 224 10.55 0.01 -17.02
C SER A 224 9.96 -1.37 -16.73
N ASP A 225 8.64 -1.56 -16.84
CA ASP A 225 7.95 -2.83 -16.59
C ASP A 225 7.71 -3.67 -17.86
N VAL A 226 7.96 -3.10 -19.04
CA VAL A 226 7.71 -3.74 -20.34
C VAL A 226 8.49 -5.05 -20.47
N GLY A 227 7.82 -6.12 -20.88
CA GLY A 227 8.43 -7.40 -21.20
C GLY A 227 8.91 -8.22 -20.00
N LYS A 228 8.63 -7.79 -18.76
CA LYS A 228 9.01 -8.53 -17.54
C LYS A 228 8.05 -9.69 -17.20
N GLY A 229 6.98 -9.85 -17.96
CA GLY A 229 5.89 -10.79 -17.66
C GLY A 229 5.05 -10.33 -16.48
N TRP A 230 4.37 -11.28 -15.82
CA TRP A 230 3.49 -10.98 -14.70
C TRP A 230 4.25 -10.55 -13.45
N GLN A 231 3.91 -9.38 -12.92
CA GLN A 231 4.48 -8.82 -11.72
C GLN A 231 3.40 -8.56 -10.69
N TYR A 232 3.63 -8.97 -9.45
CA TYR A 232 2.80 -8.55 -8.33
C TYR A 232 3.28 -7.20 -7.82
N LYS A 233 2.44 -6.18 -7.98
CA LYS A 233 2.71 -4.85 -7.43
C LYS A 233 1.82 -4.61 -6.23
N SER A 234 2.43 -4.08 -5.18
CA SER A 234 1.71 -3.64 -3.99
C SER A 234 2.31 -2.34 -3.46
N SER A 235 1.50 -1.59 -2.74
CA SER A 235 1.89 -0.33 -2.14
C SER A 235 1.09 -0.12 -0.86
N ARG A 236 1.65 0.63 0.08
CA ARG A 236 1.00 0.98 1.36
C ARG A 236 1.04 2.48 1.59
N ARG A 237 0.01 3.00 2.24
CA ARG A 237 -0.12 4.42 2.56
C ARG A 237 -0.89 4.61 3.85
N THR A 238 -0.46 5.57 4.67
CA THR A 238 -1.22 5.99 5.87
C THR A 238 -2.47 6.77 5.49
N GLY A 239 -3.57 6.42 6.13
CA GLY A 239 -4.89 6.97 5.88
C GLY A 239 -5.64 6.23 4.77
N TRP A 240 -6.84 6.71 4.49
CA TRP A 240 -7.76 6.17 3.50
C TRP A 240 -8.58 7.32 2.89
N GLY A 241 -9.34 7.02 1.84
CA GLY A 241 -10.45 7.86 1.39
C GLY A 241 -10.41 8.14 -0.08
N GLY A 242 -11.42 8.84 -0.60
CA GLY A 242 -11.52 9.17 -2.02
C GLY A 242 -12.03 8.05 -2.91
N TYR A 243 -12.10 8.37 -4.19
CA TYR A 243 -12.59 7.50 -5.26
C TYR A 243 -11.49 6.53 -5.68
N HIS A 244 -11.84 5.29 -5.98
CA HIS A 244 -10.91 4.42 -6.69
C HIS A 244 -10.84 4.92 -8.13
N GLN A 245 -9.70 5.47 -8.52
CA GLN A 245 -9.53 6.12 -9.82
C GLN A 245 -8.27 5.64 -10.52
N PRO A 246 -8.23 4.38 -10.96
CA PRO A 246 -7.18 3.95 -11.87
C PRO A 246 -7.16 4.85 -13.09
N LEU A 247 -5.97 5.19 -13.57
CA LEU A 247 -5.84 5.98 -14.79
C LEU A 247 -4.61 5.64 -15.61
N PHE A 248 -4.74 5.84 -16.92
CA PHE A 248 -3.61 6.11 -17.79
C PHE A 248 -3.31 7.60 -17.77
N LYS A 249 -2.03 7.96 -17.65
CA LYS A 249 -1.54 9.32 -17.56
C LYS A 249 -0.33 9.53 -18.46
N GLY A 250 -0.33 10.59 -19.25
CA GLY A 250 0.74 10.91 -20.21
C GLY A 250 0.25 10.82 -21.64
N LEU A 251 1.17 10.63 -22.59
CA LEU A 251 0.89 10.51 -24.02
C LEU A 251 1.63 9.31 -24.61
N GLY A 252 1.12 8.77 -25.71
CA GLY A 252 1.65 7.56 -26.36
C GLY A 252 0.70 6.39 -26.21
N SER A 253 1.22 5.17 -26.24
CA SER A 253 0.43 3.94 -26.15
C SER A 253 0.89 3.03 -25.02
N MET A 254 -0.01 2.21 -24.51
CA MET A 254 0.32 1.16 -23.55
C MET A 254 -0.63 -0.01 -23.72
N LYS A 255 -0.05 -1.21 -23.79
CA LYS A 255 -0.77 -2.48 -23.73
C LYS A 255 -0.41 -3.20 -22.45
N VAL A 256 -1.38 -3.35 -21.55
CA VAL A 256 -1.15 -3.83 -20.19
C VAL A 256 -2.32 -4.70 -19.73
N ALA A 257 -2.00 -5.83 -19.09
CA ALA A 257 -2.97 -6.68 -18.45
C ALA A 257 -2.96 -6.50 -16.93
N ILE A 258 -4.13 -6.61 -16.31
CA ILE A 258 -4.28 -6.69 -14.86
C ILE A 258 -5.08 -7.89 -14.40
N ALA A 259 -4.78 -8.34 -13.18
CA ALA A 259 -5.61 -9.28 -12.46
C ALA A 259 -5.69 -8.93 -10.98
N LEU A 260 -6.85 -9.24 -10.38
CA LEU A 260 -7.07 -9.20 -8.93
C LEU A 260 -6.67 -7.86 -8.27
N PRO A 261 -7.15 -6.71 -8.77
CA PRO A 261 -6.96 -5.45 -8.07
C PRO A 261 -7.62 -5.53 -6.70
N TYR A 262 -6.85 -5.20 -5.67
CA TYR A 262 -7.27 -5.21 -4.28
C TYR A 262 -6.96 -3.86 -3.64
N VAL A 263 -7.91 -3.39 -2.84
CA VAL A 263 -7.76 -2.24 -1.97
C VAL A 263 -8.38 -2.57 -0.63
N GLY A 264 -7.62 -2.43 0.45
CA GLY A 264 -8.13 -2.66 1.80
C GLY A 264 -7.35 -1.92 2.87
N THR A 265 -7.86 -1.97 4.09
CA THR A 265 -7.19 -1.43 5.28
C THR A 265 -6.23 -2.47 5.86
N GLY A 266 -5.14 -1.99 6.46
CA GLY A 266 -4.07 -2.79 7.05
C GLY A 266 -2.78 -2.75 6.23
N ASP A 267 -1.75 -3.38 6.78
CA ASP A 267 -0.50 -3.69 6.10
C ASP A 267 -0.35 -5.20 6.03
N HIS A 268 -0.60 -5.74 4.85
CA HIS A 268 -0.44 -7.16 4.57
C HIS A 268 0.96 -7.48 4.05
N GLY A 269 1.85 -6.48 3.98
CA GLY A 269 3.18 -6.60 3.41
C GLY A 269 3.13 -7.18 2.00
N ASN A 270 3.99 -8.17 1.76
CA ASN A 270 4.08 -8.87 0.47
C ASN A 270 3.07 -10.03 0.34
N ASN A 271 2.13 -10.17 1.28
CA ASN A 271 1.07 -11.16 1.14
C ASN A 271 0.16 -10.76 -0.01
N MET A 272 -0.21 -11.76 -0.81
CA MET A 272 -1.13 -11.59 -1.93
C MET A 272 -2.54 -11.66 -1.41
N ILE A 273 -3.23 -10.54 -1.44
CA ILE A 273 -4.61 -10.46 -1.00
C ILE A 273 -5.50 -10.54 -2.23
N TRP A 274 -6.36 -11.54 -2.25
CA TRP A 274 -7.26 -11.79 -3.35
C TRP A 274 -8.53 -11.00 -3.15
N ALA A 275 -9.22 -10.67 -4.25
CA ALA A 275 -10.52 -10.02 -4.19
C ALA A 275 -11.56 -10.76 -3.32
N ASP A 276 -11.43 -12.09 -3.22
CA ASP A 276 -12.27 -12.97 -2.37
C ASP A 276 -11.54 -13.47 -1.13
N SER A 277 -10.37 -12.93 -0.79
CA SER A 277 -9.72 -13.22 0.49
C SER A 277 -10.49 -12.54 1.62
N VAL A 278 -11.64 -13.12 1.97
CA VAL A 278 -12.05 -13.12 3.37
C VAL A 278 -11.05 -14.03 4.04
N GLY A 279 -9.94 -13.46 4.51
CA GLY A 279 -9.20 -14.15 5.55
C GLY A 279 -10.22 -14.38 6.65
N HIS A 280 -10.48 -15.64 7.03
CA HIS A 280 -10.90 -15.86 8.41
C HIS A 280 -9.97 -14.99 9.23
N PRO A 281 -10.48 -14.07 10.07
CA PRO A 281 -9.63 -13.23 10.87
C PRO A 281 -8.64 -14.19 11.52
N TYR A 282 -7.36 -14.05 11.19
CA TYR A 282 -6.32 -14.69 11.97
C TYR A 282 -6.48 -14.04 13.34
N THR A 283 -7.33 -14.63 14.17
CA THR A 283 -7.42 -14.29 15.57
C THR A 283 -6.08 -14.72 16.11
N HIS A 284 -5.24 -13.76 16.48
CA HIS A 284 -3.93 -14.00 17.11
C HIS A 284 -4.03 -14.75 18.45
N VAL A 285 -5.25 -15.07 18.88
CA VAL A 285 -5.48 -16.23 19.74
C VAL A 285 -5.38 -17.50 18.90
N GLY A 286 -4.15 -17.96 18.66
CA GLY A 286 -3.94 -19.40 18.60
C GLY A 286 -4.53 -20.05 19.87
N PRO A 287 -4.91 -21.34 19.85
CA PRO A 287 -5.29 -22.00 21.08
C PRO A 287 -4.19 -21.73 22.10
N THR A 288 -4.57 -21.21 23.26
CA THR A 288 -3.71 -21.14 24.43
C THR A 288 -3.23 -22.57 24.64
N LEU A 289 -2.00 -22.87 24.22
CA LEU A 289 -1.30 -24.04 24.70
C LEU A 289 -1.18 -23.77 26.19
N ASN A 290 -2.03 -24.42 26.98
CA ASN A 290 -1.87 -24.50 28.41
C ASN A 290 -0.44 -24.97 28.65
N GLU A 291 0.41 -24.08 29.14
CA GLU A 291 1.65 -24.49 29.76
C GLU A 291 1.28 -25.38 30.96
N GLY A 292 1.66 -26.65 30.89
CA GLY A 292 1.71 -27.55 32.04
C GLY A 292 0.55 -28.54 32.17
N ALA A 293 0.69 -29.69 31.52
CA ALA A 293 0.52 -30.99 32.18
C ALA A 293 1.89 -31.67 32.20
#